data_AF-A0A0C3GB70-F1
#
_entry.id   AF-A0A0C3GB70-F1
#
_cell.length_a   1.000
_cell.length_b   1.000
_cell.length_c   1.000
_cell.angle_alpha   90.00
_cell.angle_beta   90.00
_cell.angle_gamma   90.00
#
_symmetry.space_group_name_H-M   'P 1'
#
loop_
_entity.id
_entity.type
_entity.pdbx_description
1 polymer ?
#
loop_
_entity_poly.entity_id
_entity_poly.type
_entity_poly.pdbx_seq_one_letter_code
_entity_poly.pdbx_strand_id
1 'polypeptide(L)'
;MSSSRLVVPPSILMHASLAYLSPEFQTFTFIIRHHSNNTLLIHPESVNALHASSSTTLNSLPPEVLLTIQYHLPGLIYHLSTLSDRALASYESSISSLLCTNCQEYNNEVYGPIFWDWPHFSGPCHCESVGKNCGTPSAEPITQRINTDLHPKQFRNPHHWLEVHLSKRVMTTRPWLCARMRKGEIAVWDLMAYVLHDFGCGVCDEDGATLLRSTDFDGRNVYIFPLRCGNEGLENIKEQRTLSPEITAIIGRVYSDLGLRFKYDDVDVGREEDGRSFRACVAGKSPELQSMSSF
;
A
#
# COMPACT_ATOMS: atom_id res chain seq x y z
N MET A 1 11.16 26.69 0.83
CA MET A 1 10.58 26.38 2.15
C MET A 1 9.67 25.19 1.99
N SER A 2 10.08 24.05 2.55
CA SER A 2 9.49 22.74 2.26
C SER A 2 8.45 22.42 3.35
N SER A 3 7.16 22.58 3.05
CA SER A 3 6.10 22.03 3.90
C SER A 3 6.37 20.53 4.02
N SER A 4 6.50 20.01 5.25
CA SER A 4 6.88 18.61 5.49
C SER A 4 5.71 17.68 5.19
N ARG A 5 5.40 17.56 3.90
CA ARG A 5 4.42 16.63 3.38
C ARG A 5 5.13 15.32 3.10
N LEU A 6 4.51 14.24 3.54
CA LEU A 6 4.99 12.91 3.20
C LEU A 6 4.50 12.58 1.79
N VAL A 7 5.44 12.50 0.85
CA VAL A 7 5.20 12.13 -0.55
C VAL A 7 5.27 10.61 -0.67
N VAL A 8 4.14 9.97 -1.02
CA VAL A 8 4.09 8.50 -1.20
C VAL A 8 3.48 8.17 -2.56
N PRO A 9 4.02 7.18 -3.28
CA PRO A 9 3.33 6.64 -4.45
C PRO A 9 1.97 6.04 -4.04
N PRO A 10 0.88 6.32 -4.77
CA PRO A 10 -0.47 5.78 -4.48
C PRO A 10 -0.50 4.27 -4.27
N SER A 11 0.19 3.52 -5.12
CA SER A 11 0.26 2.05 -5.07
C SER A 11 0.83 1.57 -3.74
N ILE A 12 1.89 2.20 -3.23
CA ILE A 12 2.50 1.83 -1.96
C ILE A 12 1.51 2.09 -0.81
N LEU A 13 0.85 3.24 -0.81
CA LEU A 13 -0.11 3.59 0.24
C LEU A 13 -1.35 2.67 0.23
N MET A 14 -1.82 2.27 -0.95
CA MET A 14 -2.88 1.26 -1.11
C MET A 14 -2.46 -0.08 -0.50
N HIS A 15 -1.29 -0.61 -0.89
CA HIS A 15 -0.80 -1.89 -0.38
C HIS A 15 -0.51 -1.83 1.13
N ALA A 16 0.00 -0.71 1.62
CA ALA A 16 0.26 -0.51 3.04
C ALA A 16 -1.04 -0.48 3.86
N SER A 17 -2.08 0.18 3.34
CA SER A 17 -3.40 0.22 3.98
C SER A 17 -4.06 -1.17 4.01
N LEU A 18 -3.91 -1.95 2.92
CA LEU A 18 -4.37 -3.34 2.87
C LEU A 18 -3.60 -4.24 3.85
N ALA A 19 -2.28 -4.07 3.94
CA ALA A 19 -1.43 -4.79 4.87
C ALA A 19 -1.79 -4.46 6.32
N TYR A 20 -1.95 -3.18 6.66
CA TYR A 20 -2.34 -2.72 8.00
C TYR A 20 -3.65 -3.35 8.47
N LEU A 21 -4.61 -3.45 7.56
CA LEU A 21 -5.89 -4.05 7.87
C LEU A 21 -5.81 -5.58 7.95
N SER A 22 -4.79 -6.25 7.41
CA SER A 22 -4.67 -7.72 7.38
C SER A 22 -4.87 -8.34 8.77
N PRO A 23 -5.58 -9.48 8.89
CA PRO A 23 -5.76 -10.16 10.17
C PRO A 23 -4.43 -10.43 10.87
N GLU A 24 -3.39 -10.73 10.10
CA GLU A 24 -2.03 -10.96 10.56
C GLU A 24 -1.48 -9.70 11.23
N PHE A 25 -1.51 -8.56 10.53
CA PHE A 25 -1.03 -7.28 11.07
C PHE A 25 -1.82 -6.85 12.31
N GLN A 26 -3.15 -6.96 12.27
CA GLN A 26 -4.01 -6.61 13.41
C GLN A 26 -3.72 -7.49 14.62
N THR A 27 -3.52 -8.79 14.41
CA THR A 27 -3.18 -9.74 15.48
C THR A 27 -1.83 -9.41 16.09
N PHE A 28 -0.81 -9.15 15.28
CA PHE A 28 0.51 -8.78 15.78
C PHE A 28 0.49 -7.45 16.53
N THR A 29 -0.18 -6.44 16.00
CA THR A 29 -0.34 -5.14 16.66
C THR A 29 -1.10 -5.28 17.98
N PHE A 30 -2.13 -6.12 18.02
CA PHE A 30 -2.88 -6.43 19.24
C PHE A 30 -1.97 -7.07 20.29
N ILE A 31 -1.19 -8.10 19.91
CA ILE A 31 -0.24 -8.78 20.80
C ILE A 31 0.78 -7.78 21.34
N ILE A 32 1.42 -7.00 20.46
CA ILE A 32 2.43 -6.00 20.83
C ILE A 32 1.84 -4.98 21.82
N ARG A 33 0.65 -4.44 21.53
CA ARG A 33 -0.02 -3.44 22.37
C ARG A 33 -0.41 -3.99 23.74
N HIS A 34 -0.92 -5.21 23.80
CA HIS A 34 -1.28 -5.79 25.09
C HIS A 34 -0.06 -6.23 25.90
N HIS A 35 0.99 -6.69 25.22
CA HIS A 35 2.27 -7.03 25.83
C HIS A 35 2.92 -5.79 26.43
N SER A 36 3.01 -4.68 25.68
CA SER A 36 3.59 -3.42 26.18
C SER A 36 2.85 -2.85 27.40
N ASN A 37 1.54 -3.16 27.52
CA ASN A 37 0.71 -2.71 28.63
C ASN A 37 0.65 -3.72 29.79
N ASN A 38 1.35 -4.86 29.71
CA ASN A 38 1.26 -5.96 30.67
C ASN A 38 -0.19 -6.46 30.91
N THR A 39 -1.05 -6.39 29.89
CA THR A 39 -2.50 -6.68 30.01
C THR A 39 -2.94 -8.03 29.43
N LEU A 40 -2.03 -8.76 28.80
CA LEU A 40 -2.33 -10.08 28.22
C LEU A 40 -2.47 -11.13 29.33
N LEU A 41 -3.54 -11.08 30.11
CA LEU A 41 -3.84 -12.11 31.09
C LEU A 41 -4.50 -13.29 30.36
N ILE A 42 -3.73 -14.36 30.13
CA ILE A 42 -4.33 -15.63 29.66
C ILE A 42 -5.10 -16.19 30.84
N HIS A 43 -6.43 -16.26 30.73
CA HIS A 43 -7.30 -16.79 31.77
C HIS A 43 -6.83 -18.20 32.17
N PRO A 44 -6.37 -18.43 33.42
CA PRO A 44 -5.84 -19.72 33.87
C PRO A 44 -6.94 -20.78 34.06
N GLU A 45 -8.22 -20.42 33.91
CA GLU A 45 -9.36 -21.27 34.25
C GLU A 45 -9.63 -22.43 33.27
N SER A 46 -8.89 -22.52 32.16
CA SER A 46 -8.98 -23.68 31.25
C SER A 46 -8.02 -24.82 31.57
N VAL A 47 -7.22 -24.72 32.65
CA VAL A 47 -6.19 -25.72 33.00
C VAL A 47 -6.52 -26.44 34.30
N ASN A 48 -7.61 -27.20 34.30
CA ASN A 48 -7.82 -28.32 35.25
C ASN A 48 -7.61 -29.64 34.51
N ALA A 49 -6.35 -30.06 34.31
CA ALA A 49 -5.99 -31.45 34.02
C ALA A 49 -4.47 -31.70 34.17
N LEU A 50 -4.00 -31.73 35.43
CA LEU A 50 -2.96 -32.62 36.00
C LEU A 50 -1.56 -32.78 35.36
N HIS A 51 -1.22 -32.12 34.25
CA HIS A 51 0.15 -32.09 33.72
C HIS A 51 0.53 -30.67 33.30
N ALA A 52 0.62 -29.77 34.29
CA ALA A 52 1.09 -28.39 34.12
C ALA A 52 2.60 -28.34 33.87
N SER A 53 3.02 -28.77 32.67
CA SER A 53 4.37 -28.52 32.16
C SER A 53 4.28 -27.26 31.31
N SER A 54 4.66 -26.12 31.89
CA SER A 54 4.97 -24.85 31.20
C SER A 54 3.98 -24.42 30.10
N SER A 55 2.83 -23.87 30.49
CA SER A 55 2.05 -23.02 29.58
C SER A 55 2.87 -21.74 29.31
N THR A 56 3.63 -21.74 28.22
CA THR A 56 4.32 -20.54 27.72
C THR A 56 3.27 -19.53 27.27
N THR A 57 3.01 -18.54 28.12
CA THR A 57 2.11 -17.44 27.79
C THR A 57 2.76 -16.54 26.74
N LEU A 58 1.97 -15.88 25.89
CA LEU A 58 2.48 -14.88 24.94
C LEU A 58 3.24 -13.72 25.63
N ASN A 59 3.04 -13.52 26.94
CA ASN A 59 3.80 -12.58 27.78
C ASN A 59 5.24 -13.02 28.06
N SER A 60 5.56 -14.28 27.80
CA SER A 60 6.93 -14.80 27.91
C SER A 60 7.73 -14.59 26.63
N LEU A 61 7.13 -14.02 25.58
CA LEU A 61 7.87 -13.69 24.36
C LEU A 61 8.89 -12.59 24.68
N PRO A 62 10.18 -12.84 24.41
CA PRO A 62 11.19 -11.80 24.53
C PRO A 62 10.87 -10.63 23.59
N PRO A 63 11.14 -9.37 23.99
CA PRO A 63 10.90 -8.19 23.16
C PRO A 63 11.61 -8.27 21.79
N GLU A 64 12.72 -9.01 21.70
CA GLU A 64 13.44 -9.28 20.46
C GLU A 64 12.55 -10.00 19.43
N VAL A 65 11.68 -10.91 19.88
CA VAL A 65 10.75 -11.63 19.00
C VAL A 65 9.67 -10.67 18.49
N LEU A 66 9.16 -9.79 19.35
CA LEU A 66 8.17 -8.78 18.95
C LEU A 66 8.74 -7.79 17.94
N LEU A 67 9.99 -7.33 18.15
CA LEU A 67 10.69 -6.48 17.20
C LEU A 67 10.95 -7.21 15.87
N THR A 68 11.27 -8.51 15.93
CA THR A 68 11.45 -9.34 14.72
C THR A 68 10.13 -9.43 13.93
N ILE A 69 9.01 -9.67 14.61
CA ILE A 69 7.68 -9.69 13.98
C ILE A 69 7.39 -8.33 13.32
N GLN A 70 7.63 -7.23 14.04
CA GLN A 70 7.42 -5.88 13.52
C GLN A 70 8.29 -5.61 12.28
N TYR A 71 9.54 -6.08 12.29
CA TYR A 71 10.46 -5.98 11.15
C TYR A 71 9.97 -6.73 9.91
N HIS A 72 9.17 -7.77 10.06
CA HIS A 72 8.59 -8.53 8.94
C HIS A 72 7.29 -7.94 8.38
N LEU A 73 6.63 -7.01 9.08
CA LEU A 73 5.39 -6.38 8.61
C LEU A 73 5.55 -5.63 7.27
N PRO A 74 6.64 -4.87 7.01
CA PRO A 74 6.92 -4.32 5.68
C PRO A 74 7.00 -5.40 4.58
N GLY A 75 7.38 -6.63 4.95
CA GLY A 75 7.39 -7.77 4.03
C GLY A 75 6.00 -8.13 3.48
N LEU A 76 4.94 -7.87 4.25
CA LEU A 76 3.56 -8.04 3.77
C LEU A 76 3.22 -7.07 2.65
N ILE A 77 3.70 -5.83 2.73
CA ILE A 77 3.48 -4.80 1.71
C ILE A 77 4.18 -5.20 0.42
N TYR A 78 5.45 -5.62 0.53
CA TYR A 78 6.20 -6.14 -0.61
C TYR A 78 5.51 -7.37 -1.24
N HIS A 79 5.01 -8.28 -0.40
CA HIS A 79 4.29 -9.46 -0.87
C HIS A 79 3.00 -9.07 -1.61
N LEU A 80 2.19 -8.16 -1.06
CA LEU A 80 0.97 -7.67 -1.71
C LEU A 80 1.28 -6.95 -3.03
N SER A 81 2.33 -6.13 -3.08
CA SER A 81 2.80 -5.50 -4.32
C SER A 81 3.16 -6.55 -5.36
N THR A 82 3.95 -7.55 -4.99
CA THR A 82 4.35 -8.65 -5.90
C THR A 82 3.14 -9.41 -6.43
N LEU A 83 2.11 -9.64 -5.59
CA LEU A 83 0.87 -10.29 -6.04
C LEU A 83 0.10 -9.41 -7.04
N SER A 84 0.05 -8.11 -6.79
CA SER A 84 -0.58 -7.15 -7.70
C SER A 84 0.15 -7.07 -9.04
N ASP A 85 1.49 -7.05 -9.04
CA ASP A 85 2.31 -7.04 -10.26
C ASP A 85 2.06 -8.31 -11.10
N ARG A 86 2.01 -9.47 -10.44
CA ARG A 86 1.67 -10.75 -11.11
C ARG A 86 0.25 -10.74 -11.67
N ALA A 87 -0.70 -10.18 -10.93
CA ALA A 87 -2.08 -10.09 -11.38
C ALA A 87 -2.22 -9.13 -12.58
N LEU A 88 -1.48 -8.02 -12.59
CA LEU A 88 -1.41 -7.09 -13.70
C LEU A 88 -0.81 -7.76 -14.94
N ALA A 89 0.34 -8.43 -14.80
CA ALA A 89 0.97 -9.17 -15.89
C ALA A 89 0.06 -10.27 -16.45
N SER A 90 -0.70 -10.96 -15.58
CA SER A 90 -1.70 -11.95 -16.01
C SER A 90 -2.85 -11.30 -16.77
N TYR A 91 -3.28 -10.10 -16.38
CA TYR A 91 -4.32 -9.34 -17.07
C TYR A 91 -3.84 -8.86 -18.44
N GLU A 92 -2.64 -8.28 -18.52
CA GLU A 92 -2.00 -7.86 -19.76
C GLU A 92 -1.79 -9.05 -20.72
N SER A 93 -1.31 -10.18 -20.19
CA SER A 93 -1.18 -11.41 -20.96
C SER A 93 -2.53 -11.88 -21.50
N SER A 94 -3.58 -11.84 -20.68
CA SER A 94 -4.95 -12.20 -21.10
C SER A 94 -5.45 -11.28 -22.21
N ILE A 95 -5.22 -9.97 -22.11
CA ILE A 95 -5.59 -9.04 -23.18
C ILE A 95 -4.78 -9.31 -24.45
N SER A 96 -3.46 -9.49 -24.34
CA SER A 96 -2.60 -9.75 -25.49
C SER A 96 -3.02 -11.00 -26.26
N SER A 97 -3.53 -12.02 -25.54
CA SER A 97 -4.03 -13.26 -26.14
C SER A 97 -5.30 -13.07 -26.98
N LEU A 98 -6.00 -11.92 -26.84
CA LEU A 98 -7.16 -11.57 -27.68
C LEU A 98 -6.74 -11.10 -29.09
N LEU A 99 -5.45 -10.85 -29.31
CA LEU A 99 -4.88 -10.48 -30.60
C LEU A 99 -4.26 -11.69 -31.29
N CYS A 100 -4.39 -11.75 -32.62
CA CYS A 100 -3.58 -12.64 -33.43
C CYS A 100 -2.12 -12.15 -33.50
N THR A 101 -1.20 -13.03 -33.88
CA THR A 101 0.24 -12.74 -33.98
C THR A 101 0.52 -11.48 -34.82
N ASN A 102 -0.11 -11.33 -35.98
CA ASN A 102 0.08 -10.16 -36.85
C ASN A 102 -0.35 -8.84 -36.17
N CYS A 103 -1.44 -8.87 -35.39
CA CYS A 103 -1.90 -7.69 -34.66
C CYS A 103 -0.99 -7.37 -33.46
N GLN A 104 -0.43 -8.38 -32.80
CA GLN A 104 0.56 -8.20 -31.74
C GLN A 104 1.85 -7.58 -32.29
N GLU A 105 2.37 -8.12 -33.41
CA GLU A 105 3.55 -7.59 -34.10
C GLU A 105 3.33 -6.13 -34.52
N TYR A 106 2.20 -5.85 -35.19
CA TYR A 106 1.85 -4.48 -35.57
C TYR A 106 1.77 -3.54 -34.37
N ASN A 107 1.14 -3.96 -33.27
CA ASN A 107 1.08 -3.16 -32.05
C ASN A 107 2.48 -2.86 -31.52
N ASN A 108 3.34 -3.88 -31.42
CA ASN A 108 4.69 -3.75 -30.92
C ASN A 108 5.56 -2.82 -31.79
N GLU A 109 5.38 -2.84 -33.12
CA GLU A 109 6.13 -1.98 -34.04
C GLU A 109 5.66 -0.52 -34.01
N VAL A 110 4.34 -0.27 -33.87
CA VAL A 110 3.76 1.07 -34.00
C VAL A 110 3.60 1.79 -32.66
N TYR A 111 3.09 1.09 -31.64
CA TYR A 111 2.78 1.66 -30.33
C TYR A 111 3.77 1.21 -29.24
N GLY A 112 4.57 0.18 -29.52
CA GLY A 112 5.51 -0.40 -28.57
C GLY A 112 4.92 -1.59 -27.78
N PRO A 113 5.69 -2.16 -26.83
CA PRO A 113 5.30 -3.35 -26.10
C PRO A 113 4.24 -3.07 -25.02
N ILE A 114 3.99 -1.79 -24.70
CA ILE A 114 3.07 -1.38 -23.64
C ILE A 114 1.66 -1.30 -24.22
N PHE A 115 0.83 -2.24 -23.83
CA PHE A 115 -0.53 -2.37 -24.33
C PHE A 115 -1.43 -1.15 -24.04
N TRP A 116 -1.17 -0.51 -22.89
CA TRP A 116 -1.95 0.61 -22.38
C TRP A 116 -1.90 1.85 -23.28
N ASP A 117 -0.87 1.98 -24.10
CA ASP A 117 -0.67 3.13 -24.99
C ASP A 117 -1.36 2.96 -26.34
N TRP A 118 -2.12 1.88 -26.55
CA TRP A 118 -2.79 1.61 -27.82
C TRP A 118 -4.19 2.24 -27.89
N PRO A 119 -4.38 3.43 -28.52
CA PRO A 119 -5.63 4.19 -28.48
C PRO A 119 -6.80 3.49 -29.19
N HIS A 120 -6.49 2.58 -30.12
CA HIS A 120 -7.48 1.96 -31.00
C HIS A 120 -7.85 0.54 -30.58
N PHE A 121 -7.36 0.04 -29.45
CA PHE A 121 -7.74 -1.30 -29.02
C PHE A 121 -9.22 -1.37 -28.64
N SER A 122 -10.00 -2.13 -29.42
CA SER A 122 -11.45 -2.28 -29.23
C SER A 122 -11.87 -3.65 -28.70
N GLY A 123 -10.91 -4.52 -28.34
CA GLY A 123 -11.17 -5.90 -27.95
C GLY A 123 -10.56 -6.91 -28.91
N PRO A 124 -11.08 -8.15 -28.96
CA PRO A 124 -10.52 -9.21 -29.79
C PRO A 124 -10.34 -8.81 -31.26
N CYS A 125 -9.23 -9.26 -31.86
CA CYS A 125 -8.98 -8.97 -33.27
C CYS A 125 -10.06 -9.64 -34.16
N HIS A 126 -10.55 -8.91 -35.17
CA HIS A 126 -11.55 -9.43 -36.12
C HIS A 126 -10.89 -10.13 -37.33
N CYS A 127 -9.67 -10.61 -37.16
CA CYS A 127 -8.88 -11.21 -38.23
C CYS A 127 -9.39 -12.60 -38.64
N GLU A 128 -10.15 -13.29 -37.80
CA GLU A 128 -10.72 -14.62 -38.11
C GLU A 128 -11.82 -14.58 -39.18
N SER A 129 -12.56 -13.48 -39.32
CA SER A 129 -13.69 -13.39 -40.24
C SER A 129 -13.30 -12.99 -41.67
N VAL A 130 -12.06 -12.55 -41.87
CA VAL A 130 -11.53 -12.15 -43.18
C VAL A 130 -10.53 -13.23 -43.62
N GLY A 131 -11.04 -14.34 -44.15
CA GLY A 131 -10.31 -15.60 -44.38
C GLY A 131 -9.12 -15.58 -45.33
N LYS A 132 -8.09 -14.78 -45.04
CA LYS A 132 -6.81 -14.72 -45.76
C LYS A 132 -5.67 -14.58 -44.75
N ASN A 133 -4.98 -15.69 -44.51
CA ASN A 133 -3.60 -15.76 -44.02
C ASN A 133 -3.30 -15.24 -42.60
N CYS A 134 -4.27 -15.14 -41.70
CA CYS A 134 -3.90 -15.07 -40.28
C CYS A 134 -3.52 -16.49 -39.83
N GLY A 135 -2.30 -16.63 -39.32
CA GLY A 135 -1.69 -17.92 -38.96
C GLY A 135 -2.65 -18.81 -38.17
N THR A 136 -2.55 -20.12 -38.39
CA THR A 136 -3.39 -21.16 -37.78
C THR A 136 -3.78 -20.80 -36.35
N PRO A 137 -5.08 -20.66 -36.05
CA PRO A 137 -5.52 -20.38 -34.69
C PRO A 137 -5.01 -21.50 -33.79
N SER A 138 -4.38 -21.13 -32.67
CA SER A 138 -4.14 -22.08 -31.58
C SER A 138 -5.48 -22.72 -31.25
N ALA A 139 -5.60 -24.03 -31.48
CA ALA A 139 -6.86 -24.76 -31.63
C ALA A 139 -7.66 -24.98 -30.34
N GLU A 140 -7.67 -24.01 -29.43
CA GLU A 140 -8.57 -24.00 -28.29
C GLU A 140 -9.64 -22.92 -28.51
N PRO A 141 -10.94 -23.28 -28.59
CA PRO A 141 -12.01 -22.31 -28.75
C PRO A 141 -12.10 -21.44 -27.47
N ILE A 142 -11.57 -20.22 -27.54
CA ILE A 142 -11.65 -19.15 -26.52
C ILE A 142 -13.08 -18.60 -26.37
N THR A 143 -14.10 -19.24 -26.94
CA THR A 143 -15.48 -18.74 -26.98
C THR A 143 -16.28 -18.89 -25.68
N GLN A 144 -15.75 -19.49 -24.61
CA GLN A 144 -16.55 -19.78 -23.40
C GLN A 144 -16.11 -19.14 -22.09
N ARG A 145 -15.02 -18.37 -22.02
CA ARG A 145 -14.62 -17.70 -20.77
C ARG A 145 -14.04 -16.30 -20.97
N ILE A 146 -14.63 -15.51 -21.87
CA ILE A 146 -14.50 -14.07 -21.75
C ILE A 146 -15.35 -13.69 -20.52
N ASN A 147 -14.76 -13.84 -19.33
CA ASN A 147 -15.29 -13.24 -18.12
C ASN A 147 -15.57 -11.77 -18.46
N THR A 148 -16.74 -11.29 -18.10
CA THR A 148 -17.20 -9.90 -18.30
C THR A 148 -16.23 -8.84 -17.75
N ASP A 149 -15.20 -9.26 -17.02
CA ASP A 149 -14.10 -8.44 -16.50
C ASP A 149 -12.99 -8.11 -17.54
N LEU A 150 -12.96 -8.75 -18.70
CA LEU A 150 -11.98 -8.47 -19.76
C LEU A 150 -12.48 -7.40 -20.74
N HIS A 151 -12.94 -6.26 -20.23
CA HIS A 151 -13.24 -5.10 -21.08
C HIS A 151 -12.02 -4.18 -21.15
N PRO A 152 -11.32 -4.09 -22.28
CA PRO A 152 -10.00 -3.44 -22.32
C PRO A 152 -10.03 -1.92 -22.11
N LYS A 153 -11.12 -1.29 -22.57
CA LYS A 153 -11.32 0.16 -22.41
C LYS A 153 -11.90 0.54 -21.04
N GLN A 154 -12.06 -0.43 -20.13
CA GLN A 154 -12.56 -0.13 -18.79
C GLN A 154 -11.54 0.65 -17.96
N PHE A 155 -10.25 0.48 -18.25
CA PHE A 155 -9.17 1.06 -17.46
C PHE A 155 -8.37 2.04 -18.32
N ARG A 156 -8.00 3.17 -17.70
CA ARG A 156 -7.30 4.27 -18.38
C ARG A 156 -5.80 4.02 -18.47
N ASN A 157 -5.25 3.40 -17.43
CA ASN A 157 -3.83 3.12 -17.24
C ASN A 157 -3.69 1.93 -16.27
N PRO A 158 -2.47 1.37 -16.08
CA PRO A 158 -2.24 0.27 -15.15
C PRO A 158 -2.63 0.59 -13.69
N HIS A 159 -2.50 1.86 -13.28
CA HIS A 159 -2.86 2.30 -11.93
C HIS A 159 -4.37 2.24 -11.68
N HIS A 160 -5.18 2.70 -12.63
CA HIS A 160 -6.63 2.61 -12.56
C HIS A 160 -7.09 1.14 -12.51
N TRP A 161 -6.45 0.26 -13.29
CA TRP A 161 -6.69 -1.18 -13.17
C TRP A 161 -6.37 -1.69 -11.76
N LEU A 162 -5.22 -1.30 -11.20
CA LEU A 162 -4.80 -1.71 -9.86
C LEU A 162 -5.79 -1.24 -8.79
N GLU A 163 -6.27 -0.01 -8.88
CA GLU A 163 -7.27 0.54 -7.96
C GLU A 163 -8.56 -0.30 -7.97
N VAL A 164 -9.08 -0.61 -9.16
CA VAL A 164 -10.28 -1.44 -9.29
C VAL A 164 -10.02 -2.88 -8.83
N HIS A 165 -8.87 -3.46 -9.17
CA HIS A 165 -8.47 -4.80 -8.75
C HIS A 165 -8.41 -4.91 -7.23
N LEU A 166 -7.73 -3.97 -6.57
CA LEU A 166 -7.63 -3.93 -5.12
C LEU A 166 -8.98 -3.65 -4.46
N SER A 167 -9.80 -2.76 -5.03
CA SER A 167 -11.17 -2.49 -4.55
C SER A 167 -12.03 -3.76 -4.55
N LYS A 168 -12.04 -4.51 -5.67
CA LYS A 168 -12.72 -5.82 -5.75
C LYS A 168 -12.19 -6.82 -4.72
N ARG A 169 -10.88 -6.84 -4.50
CA ARG A 169 -10.25 -7.73 -3.50
C ARG A 169 -10.63 -7.37 -2.07
N VAL A 170 -10.76 -6.08 -1.73
CA VAL A 170 -11.26 -5.64 -0.42
C VAL A 170 -12.70 -6.09 -0.23
N MET A 171 -13.55 -5.89 -1.24
CA MET A 171 -14.97 -6.26 -1.16
C MET A 171 -15.17 -7.75 -0.89
N THR A 172 -14.37 -8.60 -1.54
CA THR A 172 -14.45 -10.06 -1.40
C THR A 172 -13.89 -10.55 -0.07
N THR A 173 -12.78 -9.97 0.40
CA THR A 173 -12.12 -10.43 1.63
C THR A 173 -12.73 -9.85 2.91
N ARG A 174 -13.42 -8.69 2.83
CA ARG A 174 -13.91 -7.95 4.01
C ARG A 174 -15.33 -7.40 3.83
N PRO A 175 -16.35 -8.26 3.81
CA PRO A 175 -17.73 -7.81 3.66
C PRO A 175 -18.19 -6.84 4.76
N TRP A 176 -17.63 -6.97 5.98
CA TRP A 176 -17.98 -6.11 7.11
C TRP A 176 -17.53 -4.66 6.94
N LEU A 177 -16.39 -4.42 6.26
CA LEU A 177 -15.98 -3.05 5.89
C LEU A 177 -16.99 -2.46 4.91
N CYS A 178 -17.50 -3.30 4.00
CA CYS A 178 -18.47 -2.87 3.02
C CYS A 178 -19.81 -2.49 3.63
N ALA A 179 -20.25 -3.21 4.66
CA ALA A 179 -21.46 -2.87 5.39
C ALA A 179 -21.33 -1.53 6.15
N ARG A 180 -20.12 -1.15 6.55
CA ARG A 180 -19.84 0.07 7.31
C ARG A 180 -19.69 1.30 6.44
N MET A 181 -19.15 1.14 5.23
CA MET A 181 -19.06 2.21 4.24
C MET A 181 -20.43 2.40 3.56
N ARG A 182 -20.88 3.65 3.39
CA ARG A 182 -22.24 3.95 2.88
C ARG A 182 -22.45 3.35 1.49
N LYS A 183 -23.70 2.98 1.16
CA LYS A 183 -24.15 2.43 -0.15
C LYS A 183 -23.48 3.15 -1.33
N GLY A 184 -22.44 2.55 -1.87
CA GLY A 184 -21.63 3.00 -2.99
C GLY A 184 -20.57 1.94 -3.30
N GLU A 185 -20.02 1.96 -4.51
CA GLU A 185 -18.84 1.16 -4.83
C GLU A 185 -17.69 1.64 -3.94
N ILE A 186 -17.25 0.78 -3.02
CA ILE A 186 -16.14 1.08 -2.12
C ILE A 186 -14.87 1.14 -2.96
N ALA A 187 -14.32 2.33 -3.07
CA ALA A 187 -13.01 2.50 -3.65
C ALA A 187 -11.96 2.11 -2.61
N VAL A 188 -10.84 1.55 -3.07
CA VAL A 188 -9.63 1.36 -2.24
C VAL A 188 -9.20 2.67 -1.55
N TRP A 189 -9.55 3.82 -2.13
CA TRP A 189 -9.33 5.14 -1.53
C TRP A 189 -10.13 5.39 -0.24
N ASP A 190 -11.38 4.92 -0.15
CA ASP A 190 -12.17 5.01 1.07
C ASP A 190 -11.52 4.21 2.20
N LEU A 191 -10.91 3.08 1.85
CA LEU A 191 -10.13 2.25 2.77
C LEU A 191 -8.89 2.99 3.27
N MET A 192 -8.14 3.62 2.37
CA MET A 192 -6.94 4.38 2.72
C MET A 192 -7.28 5.56 3.62
N ALA A 193 -8.33 6.31 3.28
CA ALA A 193 -8.83 7.41 4.10
C ALA A 193 -9.23 6.92 5.49
N TYR A 194 -9.90 5.76 5.59
CA TYR A 194 -10.22 5.13 6.86
C TYR A 194 -8.96 4.78 7.68
N VAL A 195 -7.98 4.12 7.07
CA VAL A 195 -6.72 3.75 7.75
C VAL A 195 -5.97 4.99 8.22
N LEU A 196 -5.82 5.99 7.36
CA LEU A 196 -5.13 7.22 7.72
C LEU A 196 -5.85 8.01 8.81
N HIS A 197 -7.18 7.98 8.83
CA HIS A 197 -7.96 8.59 9.90
C HIS A 197 -7.66 7.95 11.26
N ASP A 198 -7.39 6.65 11.35
CA ASP A 198 -6.96 5.98 12.60
C ASP A 198 -5.61 6.53 13.11
N PHE A 199 -4.75 7.02 12.20
CA PHE A 199 -3.50 7.71 12.53
C PHE A 199 -3.67 9.22 12.73
N GLY A 200 -4.87 9.77 12.57
CA GLY A 200 -5.12 11.20 12.59
C GLY A 200 -4.54 11.92 11.38
N CYS A 201 -4.50 11.27 10.21
CA CYS A 201 -3.98 11.77 8.96
C CYS A 201 -5.04 11.81 7.85
N GLY A 202 -4.84 12.68 6.86
CA GLY A 202 -5.59 12.77 5.62
C GLY A 202 -4.67 12.73 4.39
N VAL A 203 -5.27 12.65 3.20
CA VAL A 203 -4.56 12.66 1.91
C VAL A 203 -4.97 13.89 1.12
N CYS A 204 -4.00 14.62 0.59
CA CYS A 204 -4.21 15.73 -0.35
C CYS A 204 -3.37 15.55 -1.61
N ASP A 205 -3.81 16.19 -2.69
CA ASP A 205 -3.06 16.25 -3.94
C ASP A 205 -1.98 17.36 -3.88
N GLU A 206 -1.30 17.57 -5.00
CA GLU A 206 -0.29 18.63 -5.15
C GLU A 206 -0.87 20.02 -4.85
N ASP A 207 -2.11 20.26 -5.29
CA ASP A 207 -2.85 21.50 -5.12
C ASP A 207 -3.36 21.69 -3.68
N GLY A 208 -3.27 20.66 -2.84
CA GLY A 208 -3.74 20.65 -1.47
C GLY A 208 -5.23 20.40 -1.33
N ALA A 209 -5.93 20.04 -2.40
CA ALA A 209 -7.33 19.65 -2.31
C ALA A 209 -7.45 18.31 -1.56
N THR A 210 -8.38 18.23 -0.62
CA THR A 210 -8.64 17.01 0.14
C THR A 210 -9.20 15.95 -0.80
N LEU A 211 -8.48 14.83 -0.91
CA LEU A 211 -8.81 13.74 -1.82
C LEU A 211 -9.87 12.85 -1.17
N LEU A 212 -11.13 13.26 -1.27
CA LEU A 212 -12.23 12.46 -0.71
C LEU A 212 -12.68 11.35 -1.66
N ARG A 213 -12.46 11.46 -2.99
CA ARG A 213 -13.05 10.54 -3.99
C ARG A 213 -12.32 10.44 -5.35
N SER A 214 -11.07 10.88 -5.47
CA SER A 214 -10.48 11.00 -6.81
C SER A 214 -10.14 9.63 -7.41
N THR A 215 -10.79 9.29 -8.53
CA THR A 215 -10.40 8.22 -9.46
C THR A 215 -9.28 8.65 -10.40
N ASP A 216 -8.80 9.89 -10.28
CA ASP A 216 -7.96 10.55 -11.27
C ASP A 216 -6.49 10.65 -10.84
N PHE A 217 -6.01 9.67 -10.05
CA PHE A 217 -4.57 9.54 -9.84
C PHE A 217 -3.93 8.95 -11.09
N ASP A 218 -3.55 9.84 -12.00
CA ASP A 218 -2.72 9.53 -13.18
C ASP A 218 -1.27 9.18 -12.76
N GLY A 219 -1.09 8.37 -11.71
CA GLY A 219 0.21 8.00 -11.14
C GLY A 219 0.89 9.12 -10.36
N ARG A 220 0.21 10.25 -10.10
CA ARG A 220 0.77 11.35 -9.29
C ARG A 220 0.96 10.92 -7.86
N ASN A 221 2.00 11.46 -7.22
CA ASN A 221 2.25 11.22 -5.81
C ASN A 221 1.13 11.80 -4.94
N VAL A 222 0.85 11.11 -3.84
CA VAL A 222 -0.09 11.59 -2.82
C VAL A 222 0.66 12.17 -1.63
N TYR A 223 0.07 13.19 -1.03
CA TYR A 223 0.64 13.88 0.12
C TYR A 223 -0.16 13.53 1.37
N ILE A 224 0.51 13.02 2.40
CA ILE A 224 -0.11 12.71 3.69
C ILE A 224 0.10 13.89 4.64
N PHE A 225 -0.99 14.32 5.30
CA PHE A 225 -0.98 15.43 6.25
C PHE A 225 -1.75 15.09 7.54
N PRO A 226 -1.41 15.67 8.70
CA PRO A 226 -2.14 15.46 9.95
C PRO A 226 -3.48 16.22 9.98
N LEU A 227 -4.56 15.58 10.45
CA LEU A 227 -5.91 16.14 10.58
C LEU A 227 -6.07 17.12 11.76
N ARG A 228 -5.08 17.21 12.67
CA ARG A 228 -5.13 18.13 13.83
C ARG A 228 -4.95 19.60 13.48
N CYS A 229 -4.60 19.93 12.23
CA CYS A 229 -4.80 21.28 11.71
C CYS A 229 -6.32 21.46 11.51
N GLY A 230 -6.99 22.08 12.49
CA GLY A 230 -8.44 22.30 12.44
C GLY A 230 -8.87 23.04 11.17
N ASN A 231 -10.19 23.16 10.96
CA ASN A 231 -10.84 23.84 9.82
C ASN A 231 -10.42 25.31 9.58
N GLU A 232 -9.46 25.82 10.34
CA GLU A 232 -8.75 27.08 10.08
C GLU A 232 -7.85 26.92 8.85
N GLY A 233 -8.47 26.81 7.67
CA GLY A 233 -7.90 27.04 6.36
C GLY A 233 -6.63 26.24 6.03
N LEU A 234 -6.76 25.30 5.10
CA LEU A 234 -5.62 24.74 4.33
C LEU A 234 -4.69 25.83 3.77
N GLU A 235 -5.20 27.07 3.62
CA GLU A 235 -4.45 28.27 3.24
C GLU A 235 -3.37 28.69 4.25
N ASN A 236 -3.53 28.44 5.56
CA ASN A 236 -2.55 28.80 6.60
C ASN A 236 -1.43 27.76 6.80
N ILE A 237 -1.56 26.56 6.25
CA ILE A 237 -0.55 25.49 6.38
C ILE A 237 0.73 25.82 5.59
N LYS A 238 0.66 26.74 4.61
CA LYS A 238 1.84 27.20 3.87
C LYS A 238 2.85 27.97 4.74
N GLU A 239 2.46 28.48 5.91
CA GLU A 239 3.31 29.36 6.74
C GLU A 239 3.87 28.73 8.04
N GLN A 240 3.46 27.53 8.45
CA GLN A 240 4.03 26.90 9.65
C GLN A 240 5.44 26.36 9.37
N ARG A 241 6.46 27.08 9.88
CA ARG A 241 7.89 26.89 9.61
C ARG A 241 8.55 25.74 10.37
N THR A 242 7.94 25.26 11.45
CA THR A 242 8.50 24.19 12.28
C THR A 242 7.41 23.19 12.63
N LEU A 243 7.62 21.92 12.25
CA LEU A 243 6.74 20.83 12.64
C LEU A 243 6.62 20.77 14.16
N SER A 244 5.38 20.74 14.66
CA SER A 244 5.16 20.35 16.05
C SER A 244 5.76 18.94 16.27
N PRO A 245 6.41 18.67 17.42
CA PRO A 245 6.88 17.34 17.78
C PRO A 245 5.78 16.27 17.66
N GLU A 246 4.52 16.65 17.88
CA GLU A 246 3.36 15.77 17.73
C GLU A 246 3.16 15.33 16.27
N ILE A 247 3.29 16.25 15.31
CA ILE A 247 3.12 15.93 13.88
C ILE A 247 4.25 15.01 13.41
N THR A 248 5.48 15.29 13.85
CA THR A 248 6.63 14.45 13.55
C THR A 248 6.44 13.04 14.12
N ALA A 249 5.87 12.92 15.32
CA ALA A 249 5.55 11.63 15.92
C ALA A 249 4.42 10.90 15.16
N ILE A 250 3.40 11.60 14.69
CA ILE A 250 2.32 11.02 13.88
C ILE A 250 2.87 10.50 12.55
N ILE A 251 3.64 11.32 11.83
CA ILE A 251 4.27 10.92 10.56
C ILE A 251 5.21 9.73 10.81
N GLY A 252 6.04 9.78 11.86
CA GLY A 252 6.93 8.68 12.24
C GLY A 252 6.18 7.38 12.54
N ARG A 253 5.00 7.45 13.18
CA ARG A 253 4.12 6.28 13.38
C ARG A 253 3.55 5.75 12.08
N VAL A 254 3.06 6.62 11.20
CA VAL A 254 2.59 6.21 9.87
C VAL A 254 3.71 5.47 9.14
N TYR A 255 4.95 5.96 9.16
CA TYR A 255 6.08 5.28 8.55
C TYR A 255 6.41 3.92 9.20
N SER A 256 6.56 3.90 10.52
CA SER A 256 6.90 2.70 11.27
C SER A 256 5.85 1.62 11.10
N ASP A 257 4.58 2.00 11.27
CA ASP A 257 3.48 1.05 11.37
C ASP A 257 3.00 0.65 9.97
N LEU A 258 3.03 1.56 8.99
CA LEU A 258 2.80 1.19 7.59
C LEU A 258 4.06 0.67 6.89
N GLY A 259 5.17 0.44 7.59
CA GLY A 259 6.39 -0.13 7.01
C GLY A 259 6.99 0.68 5.84
N LEU A 260 6.68 1.96 5.74
CA LEU A 260 7.20 2.85 4.70
C LEU A 260 8.66 3.18 5.05
N ARG A 261 9.59 3.08 4.08
CA ARG A 261 10.99 3.45 4.30
C ARG A 261 11.25 4.87 3.80
N PHE A 262 12.03 5.65 4.54
CA PHE A 262 12.57 6.92 4.06
C PHE A 262 13.52 6.66 2.88
N LYS A 263 13.23 7.26 1.72
CA LYS A 263 14.33 7.77 0.89
C LYS A 263 14.70 9.12 1.48
N TYR A 264 15.81 9.16 2.20
CA TYR A 264 16.33 10.40 2.78
C TYR A 264 16.67 11.45 1.71
N ASP A 265 16.80 11.04 0.44
CA ASP A 265 17.12 11.92 -0.69
C ASP A 265 15.98 12.88 -1.07
N ASP A 266 14.74 12.62 -0.64
CA ASP A 266 13.56 13.44 -1.00
C ASP A 266 13.11 14.38 0.15
N VAL A 267 13.72 14.28 1.33
CA VAL A 267 13.49 15.25 2.40
C VAL A 267 14.58 16.30 2.29
N ASP A 268 14.29 17.34 1.51
CA ASP A 268 15.13 18.53 1.42
C ASP A 268 15.06 19.28 2.77
N VAL A 269 15.77 18.76 3.77
CA VAL A 269 15.97 19.42 5.06
C VAL A 269 16.84 20.62 4.75
N GLY A 270 16.19 21.75 4.46
CA GLY A 270 16.85 23.01 4.18
C GLY A 270 17.98 23.22 5.16
N ARG A 271 19.21 23.21 4.63
CA ARG A 271 20.43 23.40 5.41
C ARG A 271 20.40 24.84 5.91
N GLU A 272 19.94 25.02 7.15
CA GLU A 272 19.96 26.31 7.82
C GLU A 272 21.42 26.78 7.90
N GLU A 273 21.72 27.95 7.32
CA GLU A 273 23.08 28.53 7.25
C GLU A 273 23.60 28.99 8.63
N ASP A 274 22.80 28.90 9.69
CA ASP A 274 23.17 29.32 11.04
C ASP A 274 23.74 28.17 11.88
N GLY A 275 24.92 27.66 11.51
CA GLY A 275 25.98 27.14 12.39
C GLY A 275 25.67 26.30 13.65
N ARG A 276 24.46 25.77 13.85
CA ARG A 276 24.04 24.98 15.01
C ARG A 276 23.57 23.62 14.52
N SER A 277 24.50 22.67 14.60
CA SER A 277 24.23 21.26 14.41
C SER A 277 23.16 20.79 15.41
N PHE A 278 21.94 20.55 14.92
CA PHE A 278 20.97 19.74 15.66
C PHE A 278 21.35 18.26 15.49
N ARG A 279 21.89 17.66 16.56
CA ARG A 279 21.85 16.21 16.73
C ARG A 279 20.38 15.82 16.94
N ALA A 280 19.80 15.10 16.00
CA ALA A 280 18.58 14.36 16.26
C ALA A 280 18.88 13.35 17.38
N CYS A 281 18.35 13.60 18.58
CA CYS A 281 18.37 12.63 19.67
C CYS A 281 17.42 11.48 19.30
N VAL A 282 17.95 10.47 18.60
CA VAL A 282 17.39 9.13 18.67
C VAL A 282 17.76 8.62 20.05
N ALA A 283 16.81 8.65 20.99
CA ALA A 283 16.96 8.06 22.31
C ALA A 283 17.00 6.53 22.17
N GLY A 284 18.18 6.01 21.84
CA GLY A 284 18.55 4.61 21.89
C GLY A 284 20.03 4.55 22.26
N LYS A 285 20.33 4.46 23.55
CA LYS A 285 21.69 4.18 24.03
C LYS A 285 22.09 2.81 23.49
N SER A 286 22.95 2.80 22.49
CA SER A 286 23.74 1.64 22.11
C SER A 286 24.83 1.44 23.17
N PRO A 287 24.98 0.26 23.80
CA PRO A 287 26.12 0.00 24.64
C PRO A 287 27.36 -0.20 23.76
N GLU A 288 28.39 0.59 24.07
CA GLU A 288 29.75 0.48 23.57
C GLU A 288 30.26 -0.97 23.71
N LEU A 289 30.47 -1.65 22.59
CA LEU A 289 31.35 -2.82 22.54
C LEU A 289 32.78 -2.31 22.37
N GLN A 290 33.45 -2.14 23.51
CA GLN A 290 34.90 -2.01 23.56
C GLN A 290 35.55 -3.30 23.04
N SER A 291 36.53 -3.11 22.18
CA SER A 291 37.53 -4.10 21.81
C SER A 291 38.20 -4.70 23.05
N MET A 292 38.20 -6.03 23.16
CA MET A 292 39.27 -6.74 23.86
C MET A 292 39.81 -7.86 22.98
N SER A 293 41.14 -7.87 22.98
CA SER A 293 42.08 -8.68 22.24
C SER A 293 42.21 -10.11 22.77
N SER A 294 42.79 -10.96 21.91
CA SER A 294 43.66 -12.11 22.22
C SER A 294 43.07 -13.27 23.02
N PHE A 295 42.79 -14.38 22.32
CA PHE A 295 43.56 -15.64 22.36
C PHE A 295 43.30 -16.44 21.09
#